data_AF-A0A9P8URX4-F1
#
_entry.id   AF-A0A9P8URX4-F1
#
_cell.length_a   1.000
_cell.length_b   1.000
_cell.length_c   1.000
_cell.angle_alpha   90.00
_cell.angle_beta   90.00
_cell.angle_gamma   90.00
#
_symmetry.space_group_name_H-M   'P 1'
#
loop_
_entity.id
_entity.type
_entity.pdbx_description
1 polymer ?
#
loop_
_entity_poly.entity_id
_entity_poly.type
_entity_poly.pdbx_seq_one_letter_code
_entity_poly.pdbx_strand_id
1 'polypeptide(L)'
;MRSLLLLSSLATYACAQGSSGSGQTTRYWDCCKPSCGWGMKTNSGKYVGTCDKSDNHLGSSDTKSGCDNGGSAYMCSDQSPWAVNETMSYGWAAVKLSGSNEQTWCCACYELTFTSGSVQGKKMIVQASNTGGDLGQNHFDLAVS
;
A
#
# COMPACT_ATOMS: atom_id res chain seq x y z
N MET A 1 -56.34 2.63 20.07
CA MET A 1 -55.28 3.58 19.67
C MET A 1 -53.98 2.80 19.49
N ARG A 2 -53.60 2.46 18.26
CA ARG A 2 -52.29 1.84 17.96
C ARG A 2 -51.35 2.95 17.50
N SER A 3 -50.38 3.29 18.33
CA SER A 3 -49.37 4.30 18.03
C SER A 3 -48.38 3.71 17.02
N LEU A 4 -48.27 4.30 15.83
CA LEU A 4 -47.22 3.98 14.87
C LEU A 4 -45.96 4.78 15.27
N LEU A 5 -44.94 4.07 15.75
CA LEU A 5 -43.60 4.60 15.91
C LEU A 5 -42.89 4.60 14.54
N LEU A 6 -42.68 5.78 13.96
CA LEU A 6 -41.77 5.96 12.83
C LEU A 6 -40.32 5.90 13.35
N LEU A 7 -39.59 4.82 13.03
CA LEU A 7 -38.14 4.80 13.17
C LEU A 7 -37.52 5.56 11.98
N SER A 8 -36.96 6.74 12.24
CA SER A 8 -36.07 7.42 11.30
C SER A 8 -34.71 6.72 11.27
N SER A 9 -34.44 6.01 10.19
CA SER A 9 -33.12 5.43 9.92
C SER A 9 -32.13 6.54 9.53
N LEU A 10 -31.30 6.99 10.47
CA LEU A 10 -30.10 7.77 10.15
C LEU A 10 -29.11 6.86 9.41
N ALA A 11 -28.97 7.05 8.10
CA ALA A 11 -27.88 6.48 7.33
C ALA A 11 -26.57 7.14 7.78
N THR A 12 -25.81 6.45 8.62
CA THR A 12 -24.43 6.82 8.94
C THR A 12 -23.57 6.63 7.69
N TYR A 13 -23.27 7.71 6.99
CA TYR A 13 -22.21 7.71 5.99
C TYR A 13 -20.88 7.52 6.73
N ALA A 14 -20.36 6.30 6.73
CA ALA A 14 -19.02 6.03 7.21
C ALA A 14 -18.02 6.64 6.22
N CYS A 15 -17.56 7.86 6.48
CA CYS A 15 -16.34 8.35 5.84
C CYS A 15 -15.19 7.44 6.30
N ALA A 16 -14.40 6.91 5.35
CA ALA A 16 -13.16 6.23 5.69
C ALA A 16 -12.23 7.20 6.43
N GLN A 17 -12.14 7.07 7.75
CA GLN A 17 -11.25 7.83 8.62
C GLN A 17 -9.84 7.26 8.48
N GLY A 18 -9.16 7.57 7.36
CA GLY A 18 -7.78 7.20 7.08
C GLY A 18 -6.81 8.37 7.30
N SER A 19 -5.52 8.07 7.44
CA SER A 19 -4.48 9.11 7.42
C SER A 19 -4.54 9.88 6.10
N SER A 20 -4.50 11.22 6.17
CA SER A 20 -4.53 12.11 5.02
C SER A 20 -3.56 13.26 5.21
N GLY A 21 -3.04 13.82 4.12
CA GLY A 21 -2.18 15.00 4.18
C GLY A 21 -1.43 15.20 2.86
N SER A 22 -0.44 16.09 2.90
CA SER A 22 0.51 16.28 1.81
C SER A 22 1.75 15.42 2.02
N GLY A 23 2.34 14.96 0.92
CA GLY A 23 3.52 14.11 0.93
C GLY A 23 4.44 14.33 -0.25
N GLN A 24 5.56 13.61 -0.23
CA GLN A 24 6.56 13.56 -1.29
C GLN A 24 6.52 12.17 -1.93
N THR A 25 6.89 12.10 -3.21
CA THR A 25 6.97 10.83 -3.94
C THR A 25 8.33 10.66 -4.58
N THR A 26 8.88 9.45 -4.52
CA THR A 26 9.95 8.99 -5.41
C THR A 26 9.47 7.76 -6.20
N ARG A 27 10.40 7.08 -6.88
CA ARG A 27 10.14 5.81 -7.57
C ARG A 27 11.26 4.82 -7.24
N TYR A 28 10.91 3.55 -7.12
CA TYR A 28 11.88 2.47 -6.88
C TYR A 28 11.43 1.15 -7.50
N TRP A 29 12.41 0.26 -7.68
CA TRP A 29 12.22 -1.17 -7.87
C TRP A 29 13.55 -1.87 -7.54
N ASP A 30 13.67 -2.43 -6.33
CA ASP A 30 14.90 -3.10 -5.86
C ASP A 30 14.79 -4.64 -5.89
N CYS A 31 13.65 -5.17 -6.33
CA CYS A 31 13.24 -6.58 -6.30
C CYS A 31 13.20 -7.21 -4.90
N CYS A 32 13.53 -6.47 -3.83
CA CYS A 32 13.61 -7.04 -2.49
C CYS A 32 12.23 -7.53 -2.03
N LYS A 33 12.21 -8.50 -1.12
CA LYS A 33 10.99 -8.83 -0.41
C LYS A 33 10.46 -7.56 0.29
N PRO A 34 9.24 -7.11 0.00
CA PRO A 34 8.68 -5.92 0.62
C PRO A 34 8.44 -6.15 2.12
N SER A 35 8.61 -5.13 2.95
CA SER A 35 8.59 -5.29 4.41
C SER A 35 7.24 -5.79 4.95
N CYS A 36 6.12 -5.46 4.31
CA CYS A 36 4.80 -5.96 4.66
C CYS A 36 4.54 -7.40 4.18
N GLY A 37 5.49 -8.02 3.47
CA GLY A 37 5.48 -9.45 3.14
C GLY A 37 6.00 -10.35 4.28
N TRP A 38 6.47 -9.77 5.38
CA TRP A 38 6.76 -10.51 6.60
C TRP A 38 5.51 -10.75 7.45
N GLY A 39 5.48 -11.86 8.17
CA GLY A 39 4.40 -12.18 9.10
C GLY A 39 4.31 -11.16 10.26
N MET A 40 3.14 -11.07 10.89
CA MET A 40 2.89 -10.21 12.06
C MET A 40 3.11 -8.70 11.83
N LYS A 41 3.19 -8.27 10.56
CA LYS A 41 3.24 -6.84 10.20
C LYS A 41 1.89 -6.15 10.25
N THR A 42 0.79 -6.90 10.34
CA THR A 42 -0.57 -6.37 10.54
C THR A 42 -1.28 -7.16 11.65
N ASN A 43 -2.23 -6.53 12.35
CA ASN A 43 -3.08 -7.21 13.35
C ASN A 43 -3.98 -8.28 12.74
N SER A 44 -4.19 -8.24 11.42
CA SER A 44 -5.02 -9.21 10.70
C SER A 44 -4.30 -10.52 10.37
N GLY A 45 -2.98 -10.59 10.58
CA GLY A 45 -2.14 -11.70 10.14
C GLY A 45 -1.91 -11.76 8.62
N LYS A 46 -2.54 -10.87 7.84
CA LYS A 46 -2.28 -10.74 6.40
C LYS A 46 -0.92 -10.12 6.14
N TYR A 47 -0.31 -10.57 5.05
CA TYR A 47 0.96 -10.09 4.52
C TYR A 47 0.85 -9.93 3.00
N VAL A 48 1.72 -9.11 2.43
CA VAL A 48 1.85 -8.96 0.97
C VAL A 48 2.53 -10.21 0.40
N GLY A 49 1.92 -10.80 -0.63
CA GLY A 49 2.50 -11.97 -1.30
C GLY A 49 3.90 -11.68 -1.85
N THR A 50 4.76 -12.69 -1.84
CA THR A 50 6.12 -12.63 -2.40
C THR A 50 6.27 -13.69 -3.47
N CYS A 51 7.27 -13.54 -4.33
CA CYS A 51 7.55 -14.48 -5.40
C CYS A 51 8.97 -15.02 -5.33
N ASP A 52 9.21 -16.18 -5.93
CA ASP A 52 10.57 -16.66 -6.20
C ASP A 52 11.21 -15.90 -7.38
N LYS A 53 12.46 -16.23 -7.72
CA LYS A 53 13.20 -15.60 -8.83
C LYS A 53 12.57 -15.82 -10.21
N SER A 54 11.63 -16.74 -10.32
CA SER A 54 10.90 -17.08 -11.55
C SER A 54 9.46 -16.57 -11.51
N ASP A 55 9.17 -15.65 -10.58
CA ASP A 55 7.88 -14.99 -10.40
C ASP A 55 6.73 -15.94 -9.99
N ASN A 56 7.06 -17.10 -9.39
CA ASN A 56 6.05 -17.97 -8.81
C ASN A 56 5.72 -17.48 -7.39
N HIS A 57 4.44 -17.32 -7.07
CA HIS A 57 4.00 -16.93 -5.73
C HIS A 57 4.46 -17.92 -4.66
N LEU A 58 5.03 -17.37 -3.60
CA LEU A 58 5.40 -18.08 -2.39
C LEU A 58 4.23 -18.06 -1.40
N GLY A 59 3.91 -19.22 -0.82
CA GLY A 59 2.86 -19.39 0.17
C GLY A 59 3.28 -19.15 1.62
N SER A 60 4.45 -18.53 1.85
CA SER A 60 5.02 -18.33 3.19
C SER A 60 5.53 -16.91 3.38
N SER A 61 5.18 -16.32 4.52
CA SER A 61 5.71 -15.04 4.98
C SER A 61 7.11 -15.14 5.58
N ASP A 62 7.66 -16.35 5.76
CA ASP A 62 8.90 -16.59 6.49
C ASP A 62 10.11 -16.78 5.56
N THR A 63 9.85 -16.98 4.25
CA THR A 63 10.92 -17.05 3.25
C THR A 63 11.73 -15.76 3.24
N LYS A 64 13.04 -15.89 3.40
CA LYS A 64 13.98 -14.77 3.53
C LYS A 64 14.08 -13.96 2.24
N SER A 65 14.25 -12.64 2.37
CA SER A 65 14.42 -11.73 1.24
C SER A 65 15.63 -12.12 0.39
N GLY A 66 15.48 -12.10 -0.94
CA GLY A 66 16.59 -12.28 -1.88
C GLY A 66 17.67 -11.18 -1.77
N CYS A 67 17.35 -10.05 -1.12
CA CYS A 67 18.32 -9.00 -0.79
C CYS A 67 19.14 -9.31 0.46
N ASP A 68 18.77 -10.33 1.23
CA ASP A 68 19.60 -10.85 2.30
C ASP A 68 20.40 -12.07 1.82
N ASN A 69 21.58 -12.29 2.41
CA ASN A 69 22.39 -13.46 2.08
C ASN A 69 21.60 -14.77 2.28
N GLY A 70 21.50 -15.57 1.22
CA GLY A 70 20.81 -16.87 1.20
C GLY A 70 19.28 -16.82 1.15
N GLY A 71 18.65 -15.68 0.90
CA GLY A 71 17.21 -15.60 0.70
C GLY A 71 16.75 -15.86 -0.74
N SER A 72 15.45 -16.02 -0.90
CA SER A 72 14.81 -16.44 -2.17
C SER A 72 13.42 -15.86 -2.40
N ALA A 73 12.98 -14.91 -1.56
CA ALA A 73 11.72 -14.17 -1.74
C ALA A 73 11.99 -12.77 -2.32
N TYR A 74 11.21 -12.41 -3.32
CA TYR A 74 11.27 -11.15 -4.06
C TYR A 74 9.89 -10.48 -4.09
N MET A 75 9.84 -9.21 -4.44
CA MET A 75 8.60 -8.56 -4.86
C MET A 75 8.10 -9.20 -6.16
N CYS A 76 6.81 -9.54 -6.23
CA CYS A 76 6.21 -10.14 -7.43
C CYS A 76 6.04 -9.11 -8.55
N SER A 77 6.15 -9.54 -9.81
CA SER A 77 5.97 -8.64 -10.96
C SER A 77 4.53 -8.11 -11.09
N ASP A 78 3.54 -8.83 -10.56
CA ASP A 78 2.15 -8.39 -10.52
C ASP A 78 1.90 -7.21 -9.56
N GLN A 79 2.90 -6.86 -8.74
CA GLN A 79 2.89 -5.67 -7.88
C GLN A 79 3.43 -4.42 -8.60
N SER A 80 3.19 -4.35 -9.92
CA SER A 80 3.57 -3.24 -10.80
C SER A 80 2.38 -2.33 -11.11
N PRO A 81 2.59 -1.02 -11.29
CA PRO A 81 1.49 -0.08 -11.46
C PRO A 81 0.84 -0.23 -12.83
N TRP A 82 -0.45 0.03 -12.92
CA TRP A 82 -1.18 0.05 -14.19
C TRP A 82 -2.16 1.20 -14.27
N ALA A 83 -2.39 1.70 -15.48
CA ALA A 83 -3.38 2.73 -15.75
C ALA A 83 -4.78 2.11 -15.88
N VAL A 84 -5.75 2.71 -15.19
CA VAL A 84 -7.18 2.41 -15.37
C VAL A 84 -7.73 3.21 -16.55
N ASN A 85 -7.33 4.48 -16.63
CA ASN A 85 -7.59 5.39 -17.74
C ASN A 85 -6.55 6.52 -17.72
N GLU A 86 -6.72 7.54 -18.55
CA GLU A 86 -5.78 8.67 -18.66
C GLU A 86 -5.59 9.47 -17.36
N THR A 87 -6.54 9.42 -16.42
CA THR A 87 -6.54 10.22 -15.18
C THR A 87 -6.34 9.42 -13.90
N MET A 88 -6.35 8.08 -13.99
CA MET A 88 -6.37 7.20 -12.84
C MET A 88 -5.49 5.96 -13.04
N SER A 89 -4.68 5.63 -12.03
CA SER A 89 -3.86 4.42 -11.97
C SER A 89 -4.00 3.69 -10.63
N TYR A 90 -3.63 2.41 -10.61
CA TYR A 90 -3.39 1.64 -9.39
C TYR A 90 -1.92 1.24 -9.29
N GLY A 91 -1.45 0.91 -8.09
CA GLY A 91 -0.13 0.33 -7.89
C GLY A 91 0.23 0.08 -6.44
N TRP A 92 1.53 0.07 -6.16
CA TRP A 92 2.11 -0.20 -4.85
C TRP A 92 3.13 0.86 -4.47
N ALA A 93 3.38 1.02 -3.17
CA ALA A 93 4.39 1.95 -2.68
C ALA A 93 5.09 1.45 -1.41
N ALA A 94 6.35 1.87 -1.24
CA ALA A 94 6.97 1.93 0.07
C ALA A 94 6.51 3.22 0.78
N VAL A 95 6.08 3.11 2.04
CA VAL A 95 5.40 4.20 2.73
C VAL A 95 6.09 4.54 4.05
N LYS A 96 6.18 5.84 4.35
CA LYS A 96 6.61 6.36 5.65
C LYS A 96 5.69 7.50 6.06
N LEU A 97 4.74 7.25 6.96
CA LEU A 97 3.80 8.28 7.43
C LEU A 97 4.17 8.79 8.83
N SER A 98 4.05 10.10 9.01
CA SER A 98 4.29 10.75 10.30
C SER A 98 3.31 10.25 11.36
N GLY A 99 3.83 9.92 12.55
CA GLY A 99 3.02 9.46 13.68
C GLY A 99 2.38 8.08 13.49
N SER A 100 2.80 7.31 12.49
CA SER A 100 2.27 5.99 12.18
C SER A 100 3.36 4.92 12.18
N ASN A 101 3.00 3.66 11.92
CA ASN A 101 3.92 2.53 11.88
C ASN A 101 3.41 1.43 10.92
N GLU A 102 4.22 0.38 10.75
CA GLU A 102 3.90 -0.75 9.85
C GLU A 102 2.59 -1.46 10.19
N GLN A 103 2.21 -1.58 11.47
CA GLN A 103 0.93 -2.21 11.83
C GLN A 103 -0.27 -1.45 11.30
N THR A 104 -0.13 -0.14 11.09
CA THR A 104 -1.19 0.73 10.60
C THR A 104 -1.18 0.83 9.08
N TRP A 105 -0.01 1.02 8.45
CA TRP A 105 0.04 1.24 7.00
C TRP A 105 0.18 -0.04 6.19
N CYS A 106 0.74 -1.14 6.71
CA CYS A 106 0.93 -2.33 5.90
C CYS A 106 -0.41 -2.85 5.37
N CYS A 107 -0.46 -3.06 4.06
CA CYS A 107 -1.64 -3.44 3.29
C CYS A 107 -2.75 -2.37 3.19
N ALA A 108 -2.58 -1.20 3.82
CA ALA A 108 -3.52 -0.08 3.67
C ALA A 108 -3.40 0.53 2.27
N CYS A 109 -4.50 1.14 1.81
CA CYS A 109 -4.55 1.82 0.52
C CYS A 109 -4.68 3.33 0.71
N TYR A 110 -4.03 4.09 -0.17
CA TYR A 110 -4.05 5.55 -0.17
C TYR A 110 -4.36 6.06 -1.57
N GLU A 111 -5.31 6.99 -1.70
CA GLU A 111 -5.51 7.75 -2.93
C GLU A 111 -4.56 8.95 -2.93
N LEU A 112 -3.64 8.97 -3.89
CA LEU A 112 -2.74 10.08 -4.14
C LEU A 112 -3.34 10.95 -5.24
N THR A 113 -3.38 12.27 -5.02
CA THR A 113 -3.62 13.25 -6.08
C THR A 113 -2.34 14.03 -6.29
N PHE A 114 -1.74 13.92 -7.48
CA PHE A 114 -0.46 14.58 -7.76
C PHE A 114 -0.64 16.09 -7.84
N THR A 115 0.24 16.84 -7.17
CA THR A 115 0.13 18.31 -7.05
C THR A 115 1.18 19.06 -7.87
N SER A 116 2.07 18.38 -8.59
CA SER A 116 3.14 18.96 -9.39
C SER A 116 3.56 18.04 -10.55
N GLY A 117 4.46 18.52 -11.41
CA GLY A 117 5.00 17.76 -12.55
C GLY A 117 3.98 17.56 -13.69
N SER A 118 4.34 16.73 -14.68
CA SER A 118 3.50 16.44 -15.85
C SER A 118 2.25 15.62 -15.54
N VAL A 119 2.16 15.05 -14.33
CA VAL A 119 1.03 14.24 -13.85
C VAL A 119 0.12 14.99 -12.89
N GLN A 120 0.32 16.30 -12.71
CA GLN A 120 -0.50 17.14 -11.83
C GLN A 120 -2.00 16.95 -12.10
N GLY A 121 -2.79 16.76 -11.04
CA GLY A 121 -4.23 16.53 -11.10
C GLY A 121 -4.65 15.07 -11.38
N LYS A 122 -3.75 14.21 -11.85
CA LYS A 122 -4.03 12.77 -11.97
C LYS A 122 -4.03 12.10 -10.60
N LYS A 123 -4.69 10.95 -10.53
CA LYS A 123 -4.84 10.16 -9.32
C LYS A 123 -4.17 8.80 -9.43
N MET A 124 -3.65 8.30 -8.31
CA MET A 124 -3.13 6.95 -8.18
C MET A 124 -3.54 6.38 -6.84
N ILE A 125 -4.22 5.23 -6.83
CA ILE A 125 -4.45 4.48 -5.59
C ILE A 125 -3.33 3.48 -5.41
N VAL A 126 -2.62 3.55 -4.28
CA VAL A 126 -1.51 2.66 -3.96
C VAL A 126 -1.80 1.82 -2.74
N GLN A 127 -1.42 0.54 -2.78
CA GLN A 127 -1.29 -0.28 -1.58
C GLN A 127 0.11 -0.12 -0.98
N ALA A 128 0.19 0.16 0.31
CA ALA A 128 1.45 0.17 1.04
C ALA A 128 1.95 -1.27 1.26
N SER A 129 3.00 -1.64 0.53
CA SER A 129 3.61 -2.97 0.61
C SER A 129 4.95 -2.97 1.35
N ASN A 130 5.62 -1.84 1.43
CA ASN A 130 6.96 -1.73 2.01
C ASN A 130 7.08 -0.49 2.92
N THR A 131 8.13 -0.42 3.71
CA THR A 131 8.51 0.78 4.47
C THR A 131 9.71 1.46 3.82
N GLY A 132 9.58 2.75 3.51
CA GLY A 132 10.69 3.58 3.07
C GLY A 132 11.54 4.05 4.25
N GLY A 133 12.45 3.20 4.74
CA GLY A 133 13.20 3.45 5.97
C GLY A 133 14.12 4.68 5.93
N ASP A 134 14.61 5.01 4.75
CA ASP A 134 15.51 6.13 4.41
C ASP A 134 14.76 7.40 3.98
N LEU A 135 13.43 7.33 3.88
CA LEU A 135 12.61 8.42 3.37
C LEU A 135 12.22 9.43 4.46
N GLY A 136 11.96 10.66 4.03
CA GLY A 136 11.36 11.69 4.88
C GLY A 136 9.96 11.31 5.36
N GLN A 137 9.38 12.13 6.24
CA GLN A 137 8.01 11.90 6.71
C GLN A 137 6.98 12.17 5.60
N ASN A 138 5.87 11.43 5.63
CA ASN A 138 4.78 11.47 4.65
C ASN A 138 5.28 11.22 3.22
N HIS A 139 5.99 10.12 3.05
CA HIS A 139 6.66 9.79 1.80
C HIS A 139 6.12 8.49 1.20
N PHE A 140 5.93 8.49 -0.12
CA PHE A 140 5.48 7.36 -0.92
C PHE A 140 6.50 7.08 -2.03
N ASP A 141 7.30 6.03 -1.87
CA ASP A 141 8.17 5.55 -2.95
C ASP A 141 7.36 4.64 -3.86
N LEU A 142 7.02 5.12 -5.06
CA LEU A 142 6.15 4.39 -5.97
C LEU A 142 6.91 3.21 -6.58
N ALA A 143 6.36 2.00 -6.46
CA ALA A 143 6.93 0.83 -7.13
C ALA A 143 6.69 0.97 -8.64
N VAL A 144 7.75 0.98 -9.43
CA VAL A 144 7.69 1.11 -10.90
C VAL A 144 8.72 0.15 -11.51
N SER A 145 8.25 -1.02 -11.98
CA SER A 145 9.06 -1.99 -12.72
C SER A 145 9.21 -1.63 -14.19
#